data_AF-A0AAE7H259-F1
#
_entry.id   AF-A0AAE7H259-F1
#
_cell.length_a   1.000
_cell.length_b   1.000
_cell.length_c   1.000
_cell.angle_alpha   90.00
_cell.angle_beta   90.00
_cell.angle_gamma   90.00
#
_symmetry.space_group_name_H-M   'P 1'
#
loop_
_entity.id
_entity.type
_entity.pdbx_description
1 polymer ?
#
loop_
_entity_poly.entity_id
_entity_poly.type
_entity_poly.pdbx_seq_one_letter_code
_entity_poly.pdbx_strand_id
1 'polypeptide(L)'
;MISVEILRELSEVWKLFGDLPDDSVLNVDLAAVYLGVSVKTLARYRQNGGGPEYIQYQAEDSKARNQRINYLLGDLRIWRNNHKVKNSMQAAQVRGLAFTSLSDFTEEHPFIVKNKIIQKRKIKRLGVRDSDTEIYDDVILGHILCVEETVLKIEISNNDLQVIWISIEEALKKHWEYNDNKNIFLDCFKLCSQEIITNAEIISDYNFLKQQLR
;
A
#
# COMPACT_ATOMS: atom_id res chain seq x y z
N MET A 1 -4.36 25.35 -24.93
CA MET A 1 -5.63 25.11 -25.65
C MET A 1 -6.05 23.65 -25.52
N ILE A 2 -5.21 22.69 -25.97
CA ILE A 2 -5.47 21.23 -25.88
C ILE A 2 -5.80 20.73 -24.46
N SER A 3 -5.14 21.22 -23.42
CA SER A 3 -5.38 20.80 -22.04
C SER A 3 -6.74 21.22 -21.47
N VAL A 4 -7.30 22.36 -21.90
CA VAL A 4 -8.59 22.85 -21.41
C VAL A 4 -9.74 22.13 -22.10
N GLU A 5 -9.63 21.85 -23.41
CA GLU A 5 -10.57 20.99 -24.14
C GLU A 5 -10.61 19.58 -23.54
N ILE A 6 -9.45 18.94 -23.30
CA ILE A 6 -9.39 17.60 -22.70
C ILE A 6 -10.04 17.60 -21.31
N LEU A 7 -9.80 18.63 -20.49
CA LEU A 7 -10.44 18.74 -19.17
C LEU A 7 -11.96 18.93 -19.25
N ARG A 8 -12.46 19.62 -20.28
CA ARG A 8 -13.91 19.79 -20.52
C ARG A 8 -14.55 18.48 -20.97
N GLU A 9 -13.96 17.80 -21.96
CA GLU A 9 -14.43 16.49 -22.42
C GLU A 9 -14.45 15.48 -21.27
N LEU A 10 -13.40 15.45 -20.45
CA LEU A 10 -13.39 14.65 -19.24
C LEU A 10 -14.53 15.07 -18.30
N SER A 11 -14.68 16.36 -17.99
CA SER A 11 -15.75 16.81 -17.08
C SER A 11 -17.15 16.41 -17.55
N GLU A 12 -17.42 16.39 -18.85
CA GLU A 12 -18.71 15.98 -19.41
C GLU A 12 -18.92 14.47 -19.25
N VAL A 13 -17.90 13.66 -19.58
CA VAL A 13 -17.92 12.20 -19.37
C VAL A 13 -18.11 11.86 -17.89
N TRP A 14 -17.44 12.58 -16.99
CA TRP A 14 -17.55 12.38 -15.54
C TRP A 14 -18.93 12.77 -15.00
N LYS A 15 -19.56 13.83 -15.51
CA LYS A 15 -20.95 14.16 -15.16
C LYS A 15 -21.92 13.06 -15.57
N LEU A 16 -21.77 12.53 -16.78
CA LEU A 16 -22.60 11.42 -17.27
C LEU A 16 -22.54 10.20 -16.34
N PHE A 17 -21.35 9.80 -15.88
CA PHE A 17 -21.22 8.70 -14.92
C PHE A 17 -21.68 9.04 -13.50
N GLY A 18 -21.63 10.32 -13.11
CA GLY A 18 -22.09 10.78 -11.80
C GLY A 18 -23.60 10.68 -11.64
N ASP A 19 -24.34 11.04 -12.69
CA ASP A 19 -25.81 11.09 -12.67
C ASP A 19 -26.48 9.73 -12.89
N LEU A 20 -25.72 8.72 -13.33
CA LEU A 20 -26.23 7.36 -13.53
C LEU A 20 -26.41 6.63 -12.18
N PRO A 21 -27.54 5.92 -11.99
CA PRO A 21 -27.79 5.11 -10.79
C PRO A 21 -26.92 3.84 -10.79
N ASP A 22 -26.73 3.23 -9.61
CA ASP A 22 -25.84 2.08 -9.41
C ASP A 22 -26.26 0.82 -10.20
N ASP A 23 -27.55 0.67 -10.47
CA ASP A 23 -28.13 -0.42 -11.28
C ASP A 23 -27.95 -0.22 -12.79
N SER A 24 -27.33 0.88 -13.22
CA SER A 24 -27.02 1.13 -14.63
C SER A 24 -26.09 0.06 -15.18
N VAL A 25 -26.53 -0.59 -16.26
CA VAL A 25 -25.76 -1.62 -16.96
C VAL A 25 -24.84 -0.97 -18.00
N LEU A 26 -23.54 -1.16 -17.84
CA LEU A 26 -22.50 -0.69 -18.75
C LEU A 26 -21.91 -1.83 -19.55
N ASN A 27 -21.64 -1.59 -20.83
CA ASN A 27 -20.87 -2.51 -21.65
C ASN A 27 -19.37 -2.45 -21.28
N VAL A 28 -18.58 -3.34 -21.89
CA VAL A 28 -17.14 -3.45 -21.61
C VAL A 28 -16.38 -2.14 -21.92
N ASP A 29 -16.76 -1.43 -22.98
CA ASP A 29 -16.06 -0.20 -23.40
C ASP A 29 -16.28 0.93 -22.38
N LEU A 30 -17.54 1.16 -21.98
CA LEU A 30 -17.90 2.17 -20.98
C LEU A 30 -17.33 1.83 -19.60
N ALA A 31 -17.32 0.56 -19.22
CA ALA A 31 -16.70 0.11 -17.98
C ALA A 31 -15.18 0.35 -17.96
N ALA A 32 -14.51 0.09 -19.09
CA ALA A 32 -13.08 0.35 -19.24
C ALA A 32 -12.76 1.85 -19.13
N VAL A 33 -13.57 2.70 -19.79
CA VAL A 33 -13.47 4.17 -19.67
C VAL A 33 -13.67 4.61 -18.22
N TYR A 34 -14.72 4.13 -17.55
CA TYR A 34 -15.04 4.49 -16.17
C TYR A 34 -13.91 4.15 -15.18
N LEU A 35 -13.26 3.00 -15.37
CA LEU A 35 -12.13 2.56 -14.54
C LEU A 35 -10.79 3.16 -14.96
N GLY A 36 -10.72 3.86 -16.10
CA GLY A 36 -9.48 4.41 -16.65
C GLY A 36 -8.47 3.33 -17.08
N VAL A 37 -8.94 2.19 -17.59
CA VAL A 37 -8.10 1.08 -18.06
C VAL A 37 -8.44 0.68 -19.49
N SER A 38 -7.57 -0.07 -20.17
CA SER A 38 -7.90 -0.63 -21.48
C SER A 38 -8.90 -1.80 -21.37
N VAL A 39 -9.71 -2.01 -22.41
CA VAL A 39 -10.58 -3.19 -22.53
C VAL A 39 -9.80 -4.50 -22.38
N LYS A 40 -8.56 -4.55 -22.89
CA LYS A 40 -7.65 -5.69 -22.75
C LYS A 40 -7.25 -5.93 -21.29
N THR A 41 -6.96 -4.86 -20.55
CA THR A 41 -6.67 -4.92 -19.11
C THR A 41 -7.88 -5.46 -18.34
N LEU A 42 -9.08 -4.96 -18.64
CA LEU A 42 -10.31 -5.40 -17.98
C LEU A 42 -10.62 -6.87 -18.29
N ALA A 43 -10.37 -7.34 -19.52
CA ALA A 43 -10.46 -8.75 -19.87
C ALA A 43 -9.48 -9.62 -19.09
N ARG A 44 -8.24 -9.16 -18.91
CA ARG A 44 -7.24 -9.85 -18.08
C ARG A 44 -7.67 -9.93 -16.62
N TYR A 45 -8.22 -8.86 -16.06
CA TYR A 45 -8.72 -8.87 -14.68
C TYR A 45 -9.82 -9.91 -14.47
N ARG A 46 -10.76 -10.04 -15.42
CA ARG A 46 -11.77 -11.11 -15.39
C ARG A 46 -11.14 -12.50 -15.44
N GLN A 47 -10.20 -12.72 -16.35
CA GLN A 47 -9.54 -14.02 -16.51
C GLN A 47 -8.80 -14.48 -15.25
N ASN A 48 -8.24 -13.54 -14.50
CA ASN A 48 -7.48 -13.82 -13.29
C ASN A 48 -8.32 -13.75 -12.01
N GLY A 49 -9.64 -13.48 -12.10
CA GLY A 49 -10.52 -13.31 -10.95
C GLY A 49 -10.26 -12.05 -10.11
N GLY A 50 -9.49 -11.08 -10.62
CA GLY A 50 -9.13 -9.84 -9.90
C GLY A 50 -9.92 -8.59 -10.31
N GLY A 51 -10.91 -8.74 -11.20
CA GLY A 51 -11.73 -7.64 -11.71
C GLY A 51 -13.02 -7.42 -10.95
N PRO A 52 -13.76 -6.34 -11.26
CA PRO A 52 -15.12 -6.16 -10.76
C PRO A 52 -16.04 -7.29 -11.22
N GLU A 53 -17.10 -7.54 -10.46
CA GLU A 53 -18.17 -8.46 -10.82
C GLU A 53 -18.80 -8.05 -12.16
N TYR A 54 -19.28 -9.04 -12.91
CA TYR A 54 -19.82 -8.82 -14.23
C TYR A 54 -21.02 -9.72 -14.50
N ILE A 55 -21.92 -9.23 -15.33
CA ILE A 55 -23.09 -9.95 -15.81
C ILE A 55 -22.69 -10.63 -17.12
N GLN A 56 -22.87 -11.95 -17.16
CA GLN A 56 -22.78 -12.75 -18.37
C GLN A 56 -24.04 -13.60 -18.48
N TYR A 57 -24.90 -13.28 -19.43
CA TYR A 57 -26.12 -14.04 -19.67
C TYR A 57 -25.78 -15.39 -20.31
N GLN A 58 -26.04 -16.46 -19.57
CA GLN A 58 -25.93 -17.82 -20.08
C GLN A 58 -27.17 -18.09 -20.95
N ALA A 59 -26.98 -18.42 -22.23
CA ALA A 59 -28.07 -18.95 -23.03
C ALA A 59 -28.12 -20.47 -22.82
N GLU A 60 -29.29 -21.01 -22.46
CA GLU A 60 -29.51 -22.38 -21.98
C GLU A 60 -28.90 -23.47 -22.90
N ASP A 61 -28.80 -23.20 -24.21
CA ASP A 61 -28.32 -24.15 -25.21
C ASP A 61 -26.96 -23.81 -25.86
N SER A 62 -26.27 -22.75 -25.41
CA SER A 62 -25.02 -22.29 -26.04
C SER A 62 -23.79 -22.60 -25.20
N LYS A 63 -22.88 -23.41 -25.76
CA LYS A 63 -21.49 -23.57 -25.30
C LYS A 63 -20.55 -22.48 -25.83
N ALA A 64 -21.09 -21.40 -26.43
CA ALA A 64 -20.28 -20.36 -27.04
C ALA A 64 -19.56 -19.51 -25.98
N ARG A 65 -18.23 -19.44 -26.10
CA ARG A 65 -17.36 -18.71 -25.16
C ARG A 65 -17.44 -17.18 -25.28
N ASN A 66 -17.95 -16.66 -26.42
CA ASN A 66 -17.96 -15.23 -26.75
C ASN A 66 -19.28 -14.55 -26.36
N GLN A 67 -19.80 -14.83 -25.16
CA GLN A 67 -21.00 -14.16 -24.67
C GLN A 67 -20.70 -12.69 -24.32
N ARG A 68 -21.71 -11.84 -24.48
CA ARG A 68 -21.61 -10.42 -24.11
C ARG A 68 -21.45 -10.30 -22.59
N ILE A 69 -20.55 -9.40 -22.20
CA ILE A 69 -20.23 -9.11 -20.80
C ILE A 69 -20.68 -7.68 -20.52
N ASN A 70 -21.39 -7.49 -19.42
CA ASN A 70 -21.80 -6.19 -18.91
C ASN A 70 -21.41 -6.03 -17.45
N TYR A 71 -21.48 -4.82 -16.94
CA TYR A 71 -21.12 -4.43 -15.58
C TYR A 71 -22.21 -3.57 -14.98
N LEU A 72 -22.50 -3.72 -13.69
CA LEU A 72 -23.27 -2.72 -12.96
C LEU A 72 -22.36 -1.59 -12.54
N LEU A 73 -22.84 -0.34 -12.67
CA LEU A 73 -22.08 0.83 -12.25
C LEU A 73 -21.77 0.81 -10.74
N GLY A 74 -22.67 0.28 -9.93
CA GLY A 74 -22.48 0.06 -8.50
C GLY A 74 -21.27 -0.83 -8.19
N ASP A 75 -21.15 -1.97 -8.86
CA ASP A 75 -20.02 -2.90 -8.67
C ASP A 75 -18.70 -2.26 -9.09
N LEU A 76 -18.71 -1.49 -10.18
CA LEU A 76 -17.54 -0.73 -10.62
C LEU A 76 -17.14 0.35 -9.59
N ARG A 77 -18.11 1.03 -8.97
CA ARG A 77 -17.87 2.00 -7.89
C ARG A 77 -17.25 1.32 -6.67
N ILE A 78 -17.82 0.20 -6.23
CA ILE A 78 -17.31 -0.59 -5.10
C ILE A 78 -15.88 -1.05 -5.37
N TRP A 79 -15.64 -1.70 -6.51
CA TRP A 79 -14.33 -2.20 -6.88
C TRP A 79 -13.30 -1.06 -6.93
N ARG A 80 -13.62 0.05 -7.61
CA ARG A 80 -12.71 1.22 -7.68
C ARG A 80 -12.38 1.78 -6.30
N ASN A 81 -13.37 1.90 -5.42
CA ASN A 81 -13.16 2.43 -4.07
C ASN A 81 -12.29 1.50 -3.22
N ASN A 82 -12.47 0.18 -3.34
CA ASN A 82 -11.65 -0.81 -2.65
C ASN A 82 -10.20 -0.86 -3.14
N HIS A 83 -9.92 -0.38 -4.34
CA HIS A 83 -8.57 -0.33 -4.93
C HIS A 83 -7.85 1.03 -4.72
N LYS A 84 -8.42 1.94 -3.92
CA LYS A 84 -7.75 3.20 -3.58
C LYS A 84 -6.64 2.95 -2.57
N VAL A 85 -5.46 3.45 -2.89
CA VAL A 85 -4.27 3.45 -2.02
C VAL A 85 -3.87 4.88 -1.71
N LYS A 86 -3.36 5.13 -0.51
CA LYS A 86 -3.01 6.47 0.00
C LYS A 86 -1.58 6.86 -0.34
N ASN A 87 -0.69 5.89 -0.54
CA ASN A 87 0.72 6.10 -0.85
C ASN A 87 1.34 4.88 -1.58
N SER A 88 2.55 5.04 -2.09
CA SER A 88 3.28 4.00 -2.83
C SER A 88 3.58 2.76 -1.98
N MET A 89 3.76 2.90 -0.67
CA MET A 89 3.98 1.78 0.25
C MET A 89 2.74 0.89 0.33
N GLN A 90 1.57 1.47 0.57
CA GLN A 90 0.31 0.73 0.58
C GLN A 90 0.06 0.04 -0.77
N ALA A 91 0.43 0.69 -1.88
CA ALA A 91 0.34 0.09 -3.21
C ALA A 91 1.25 -1.14 -3.38
N ALA A 92 2.45 -1.12 -2.79
CA ALA A 92 3.36 -2.26 -2.79
C ALA A 92 2.84 -3.41 -1.90
N GLN A 93 2.30 -3.09 -0.71
CA GLN A 93 1.71 -4.07 0.20
C GLN A 93 0.52 -4.81 -0.43
N VAL A 94 -0.43 -4.08 -1.03
CA VAL A 94 -1.60 -4.70 -1.70
C VAL A 94 -1.18 -5.64 -2.83
N ARG A 95 -0.04 -5.39 -3.47
CA ARG A 95 0.51 -6.26 -4.54
C ARG A 95 1.35 -7.41 -4.02
N GLY A 96 1.52 -7.50 -2.71
CA GLY A 96 2.41 -8.46 -2.07
C GLY A 96 3.89 -8.27 -2.39
N LEU A 97 4.29 -7.05 -2.76
CA LEU A 97 5.66 -6.71 -3.13
C LEU A 97 6.47 -6.18 -1.93
N ALA A 98 5.82 -5.93 -0.81
CA ALA A 98 6.47 -5.42 0.39
C ALA A 98 5.67 -5.79 1.65
N PHE A 99 6.37 -6.28 2.67
CA PHE A 99 5.88 -6.38 4.05
C PHE A 99 4.55 -7.12 4.21
N THR A 100 4.46 -8.29 3.57
CA THR A 100 3.33 -9.22 3.62
C THR A 100 3.44 -10.25 4.73
N SER A 101 4.65 -10.44 5.28
CA SER A 101 4.93 -11.46 6.29
C SER A 101 5.94 -10.94 7.30
N LEU A 102 6.01 -11.57 8.48
CA LEU A 102 6.99 -11.17 9.50
C LEU A 102 8.44 -11.35 9.02
N SER A 103 8.70 -12.33 8.15
CA SER A 103 10.04 -12.53 7.60
C SER A 103 10.49 -11.33 6.77
N ASP A 104 9.56 -10.68 6.06
CA ASP A 104 9.87 -9.48 5.26
C ASP A 104 10.40 -8.33 6.13
N PHE A 105 10.04 -8.27 7.43
CA PHE A 105 10.54 -7.26 8.36
C PHE A 105 11.93 -7.59 8.92
N THR A 106 12.35 -8.85 8.82
CA THR A 106 13.67 -9.33 9.25
C THR A 106 14.71 -9.34 8.14
N GLU A 107 14.27 -9.34 6.88
CA GLU A 107 15.15 -9.19 5.72
C GLU A 107 15.78 -7.80 5.66
N GLU A 108 16.97 -7.69 5.04
CA GLU A 108 17.64 -6.41 4.87
C GLU A 108 16.96 -5.58 3.78
N HIS A 109 16.63 -4.33 4.13
CA HIS A 109 16.03 -3.36 3.22
C HIS A 109 16.91 -2.11 3.09
N PRO A 110 16.88 -1.43 1.93
CA PRO A 110 17.67 -0.24 1.70
C PRO A 110 17.05 0.99 2.36
N PHE A 111 17.77 1.57 3.31
CA PHE A 111 17.44 2.85 3.95
C PHE A 111 18.47 3.91 3.61
N ILE A 112 17.97 5.11 3.36
CA ILE A 112 18.80 6.28 3.11
C ILE A 112 19.06 6.93 4.48
N VAL A 113 20.33 7.14 4.78
CA VAL A 113 20.80 7.80 6.02
C VAL A 113 21.65 9.02 5.70
N LYS A 114 21.68 9.93 6.67
CA LYS A 114 22.64 11.03 6.73
C LYS A 114 23.35 11.02 8.08
N ASN A 115 24.62 11.39 8.07
CA ASN A 115 25.38 11.53 9.31
C ASN A 115 24.92 12.78 10.06
N LYS A 116 24.50 12.62 11.32
CA LYS A 116 24.15 13.77 12.16
C LYS A 116 24.70 13.62 13.57
N ILE A 117 25.03 14.77 14.16
CA ILE A 117 25.29 14.87 15.60
C ILE A 117 23.94 14.84 16.31
N ILE A 118 23.74 13.84 17.16
CA ILE A 118 22.56 13.71 18.01
C ILE A 118 22.98 13.95 19.46
N GLN A 119 22.27 14.85 20.14
CA GLN A 119 22.41 15.02 21.59
C GLN A 119 21.60 13.95 22.31
N LYS A 120 22.26 13.00 22.98
CA LYS A 120 21.58 12.05 23.86
C LYS A 120 21.61 12.56 25.29
N ARG A 121 20.43 12.87 25.85
CA ARG A 121 20.27 13.09 27.29
C ARG A 121 20.35 11.75 28.01
N LYS A 122 21.31 11.58 28.92
CA LYS A 122 21.34 10.42 29.82
C LYS A 122 20.20 10.53 30.84
N ILE A 123 19.40 9.48 30.98
CA ILE A 123 18.39 9.39 32.04
C ILE A 123 19.10 9.36 33.40
N LYS A 124 18.67 10.23 34.32
CA LYS A 124 19.23 10.38 35.68
C LYS A 124 19.34 9.04 36.42
N ARG A 125 20.52 8.77 36.99
CA ARG A 125 20.60 8.18 38.35
C ARG A 125 20.69 9.36 39.32
N LEU A 126 19.96 9.31 40.44
CA LEU A 126 19.94 10.38 41.44
C LEU A 126 21.37 10.79 41.81
N GLY A 127 21.72 12.07 41.59
CA GLY A 127 22.97 12.68 42.09
C GLY A 127 24.02 13.12 41.06
N VAL A 128 23.83 12.88 39.75
CA VAL A 128 24.82 13.27 38.72
C VAL A 128 24.28 14.45 37.88
N ARG A 129 25.13 15.47 37.64
CA ARG A 129 24.82 16.63 36.77
C ARG A 129 24.63 16.18 35.32
N ASP A 130 23.74 16.85 34.58
CA ASP A 130 23.57 16.62 33.14
C ASP A 130 24.91 16.83 32.43
N SER A 131 25.36 15.80 31.71
CA SER A 131 26.39 15.94 30.70
C SER A 131 25.76 15.53 29.38
N ASP A 132 25.45 16.52 28.56
CA ASP A 132 25.06 16.28 27.18
C ASP A 132 26.27 15.65 26.48
N THR A 133 26.09 14.43 25.99
CA THR A 133 27.11 13.77 25.17
C THR A 133 26.65 13.88 23.72
N GLU A 134 27.43 14.57 22.91
CA GLU A 134 27.27 14.58 21.46
C GLU A 134 27.71 13.23 20.91
N ILE A 135 26.82 12.53 20.22
CA ILE A 135 27.10 11.25 19.59
C ILE A 135 26.80 11.41 18.10
N TYR A 136 27.74 11.00 17.25
CA TYR A 136 27.49 10.84 15.82
C TYR A 136 26.66 9.58 15.62
N ASP A 137 25.49 9.72 14.99
CA ASP A 137 24.63 8.60 14.66
C ASP A 137 24.04 8.79 13.26
N ASP A 138 23.81 7.67 12.58
CA ASP A 138 23.17 7.65 11.28
C ASP A 138 21.68 7.92 11.48
N VAL A 139 21.19 9.04 10.97
CA VAL A 139 19.76 9.38 11.00
C VAL A 139 19.12 8.89 9.71
N ILE A 140 18.09 8.06 9.86
CA ILE A 140 17.30 7.55 8.73
C ILE A 140 16.43 8.68 8.17
N LEU A 141 16.64 9.00 6.90
CA LEU A 141 15.78 9.89 6.12
C LEU A 141 14.51 9.16 5.68
N GLY A 142 14.67 7.91 5.25
CA GLY A 142 13.57 7.03 4.94
C GLY A 142 14.01 5.80 4.16
N HIS A 143 13.05 4.93 3.90
CA HIS A 143 13.23 3.80 3.00
C HIS A 143 13.25 4.28 1.54
N ILE A 144 13.99 3.59 0.66
CA ILE A 144 14.13 4.00 -0.75
C ILE A 144 12.79 4.14 -1.49
N LEU A 145 11.75 3.40 -1.07
CA LEU A 145 10.41 3.46 -1.65
C LEU A 145 9.53 4.62 -1.13
N CYS A 146 9.96 5.30 -0.07
CA CYS A 146 9.19 6.34 0.62
C CYS A 146 9.81 7.72 0.52
N VAL A 147 11.12 7.81 0.28
CA VAL A 147 11.77 9.12 0.14
C VAL A 147 11.39 9.75 -1.19
N GLU A 148 10.91 10.99 -1.14
CA GLU A 148 10.57 11.75 -2.34
C GLU A 148 11.81 12.02 -3.21
N GLU A 149 11.62 11.97 -4.53
CA GLU A 149 12.71 12.19 -5.50
C GLU A 149 13.37 13.57 -5.34
N THR A 150 12.62 14.57 -4.91
CA THR A 150 13.09 15.93 -4.63
C THR A 150 14.09 15.94 -3.48
N VAL A 151 13.77 15.26 -2.37
CA VAL A 151 14.64 15.11 -1.20
C VAL A 151 15.92 14.36 -1.59
N LEU A 152 15.78 13.28 -2.36
CA LEU A 152 16.92 12.53 -2.90
C LEU A 152 17.85 13.43 -3.71
N LYS A 153 17.34 14.23 -4.66
CA LYS A 153 18.16 15.09 -5.52
C LYS A 153 18.92 16.16 -4.74
N ILE A 154 18.29 16.77 -3.73
CA ILE A 154 18.93 17.77 -2.88
C ILE A 154 20.08 17.12 -2.09
N GLU A 155 19.80 16.00 -1.44
CA GLU A 155 20.77 15.39 -0.53
C GLU A 155 21.90 14.67 -1.29
N ILE A 156 21.66 14.12 -2.49
CA ILE A 156 22.71 13.63 -3.40
C ILE A 156 23.67 14.77 -3.76
N SER A 157 23.14 15.97 -4.02
CA SER A 157 23.95 17.14 -4.39
C SER A 157 24.85 17.61 -3.24
N ASN A 158 24.47 17.31 -1.99
CA ASN A 158 25.24 17.62 -0.79
C ASN A 158 26.29 16.55 -0.44
N ASN A 159 26.34 15.44 -1.18
CA ASN A 159 27.30 14.33 -1.01
C ASN A 159 27.30 13.66 0.39
N ASP A 160 26.22 13.81 1.16
CA ASP A 160 26.12 13.34 2.55
C ASP A 160 25.12 12.17 2.72
N LEU A 161 24.77 11.53 1.60
CA LEU A 161 23.88 10.37 1.60
C LEU A 161 24.65 9.07 1.62
N GLN A 162 24.24 8.18 2.51
CA GLN A 162 24.65 6.77 2.49
C GLN A 162 23.41 5.89 2.43
N VAL A 163 23.55 4.73 1.79
CA VAL A 163 22.53 3.68 1.81
C VAL A 163 23.01 2.59 2.73
N ILE A 164 22.24 2.28 3.77
CA ILE A 164 22.47 1.15 4.65
C ILE A 164 21.42 0.08 4.38
N TRP A 165 21.83 -1.18 4.56
CA TRP A 165 20.99 -2.35 4.41
C TRP A 165 20.77 -2.93 5.79
N ILE A 166 19.57 -2.76 6.33
CA ILE A 166 19.19 -3.23 7.66
C ILE A 166 17.74 -3.70 7.64
N SER A 167 17.38 -4.54 8.61
CA SER A 167 15.98 -4.94 8.77
C SER A 167 15.10 -3.78 9.22
N ILE A 168 13.79 -3.86 9.00
CA ILE A 168 12.86 -2.84 9.52
C ILE A 168 12.91 -2.79 11.04
N GLU A 169 13.02 -3.94 11.70
CA GLU A 169 13.12 -3.99 13.15
C GLU A 169 14.30 -3.16 13.66
N GLU A 170 15.47 -3.30 13.03
CA GLU A 170 16.65 -2.50 13.36
C GLU A 170 16.48 -1.03 12.96
N ALA A 171 15.86 -0.75 11.81
CA ALA A 171 15.56 0.61 11.37
C ALA A 171 14.63 1.34 12.36
N LEU A 172 13.62 0.66 12.91
CA LEU A 172 12.69 1.23 13.89
C LEU A 172 13.38 1.60 15.22
N LYS A 173 14.50 0.95 15.56
CA LYS A 173 15.32 1.25 16.75
C LYS A 173 16.24 2.46 16.55
N LYS A 174 16.52 2.85 15.30
CA LYS A 174 17.35 4.02 14.95
C LYS A 174 16.59 5.34 15.04
N HIS A 175 17.34 6.44 14.98
CA HIS A 175 16.80 7.79 14.86
C HIS A 175 16.32 8.05 13.43
N TRP A 176 15.14 8.67 13.31
CA TRP A 176 14.56 9.07 12.04
C TRP A 176 14.46 10.58 11.98
N GLU A 177 14.77 11.16 10.81
CA GLU A 177 14.60 12.59 10.56
C GLU A 177 13.11 12.97 10.59
N TYR A 178 12.28 12.11 9.98
CA TYR A 178 10.84 12.33 9.82
C TYR A 178 10.07 11.20 10.49
N ASN A 179 9.37 11.52 11.59
CA ASN A 179 8.55 10.56 12.31
C ASN A 179 7.42 10.00 11.45
N ASP A 180 6.89 10.75 10.49
CA ASP A 180 5.84 10.28 9.59
C ASP A 180 6.31 9.08 8.75
N ASN A 181 7.54 9.14 8.23
CA ASN A 181 8.14 8.02 7.51
C ASN A 181 8.32 6.80 8.42
N LYS A 182 8.79 7.02 9.66
CA LYS A 182 8.92 5.95 10.66
C LYS A 182 7.57 5.30 10.99
N ASN A 183 6.53 6.12 11.15
CA ASN A 183 5.19 5.68 11.54
C ASN A 183 4.58 4.77 10.48
N ILE A 184 4.84 4.99 9.19
CA ILE A 184 4.40 4.07 8.11
C ILE A 184 4.91 2.66 8.39
N PHE A 185 6.22 2.48 8.65
CA PHE A 185 6.80 1.16 8.93
C PHE A 185 6.34 0.59 10.26
N LEU A 186 6.20 1.44 11.28
CA LEU A 186 5.72 1.02 12.59
C LEU A 186 4.28 0.49 12.54
N ASP A 187 3.40 1.16 11.81
CA ASP A 187 2.01 0.74 11.64
C ASP A 187 1.92 -0.56 10.84
N CYS A 188 2.74 -0.72 9.79
CA CYS A 188 2.83 -1.98 9.06
C CYS A 188 3.30 -3.13 9.99
N PHE A 189 4.36 -2.90 10.77
CA PHE A 189 4.90 -3.89 11.70
C PHE A 189 3.86 -4.30 12.76
N LYS A 190 3.11 -3.34 13.31
CA LYS A 190 2.02 -3.59 14.26
C LYS A 190 0.90 -4.42 13.65
N LEU A 191 0.47 -4.08 12.43
CA LEU A 191 -0.61 -4.82 11.74
C LEU A 191 -0.21 -6.28 11.52
N CYS A 192 0.98 -6.53 10.97
CA CYS A 192 1.46 -7.89 10.74
C CYS A 192 1.65 -8.67 12.06
N SER A 193 2.13 -8.01 13.11
CA SER A 193 2.25 -8.65 14.44
C SER A 193 0.89 -9.04 15.01
N GLN A 194 -0.11 -8.17 14.88
CA GLN A 194 -1.46 -8.42 15.38
C GLN A 194 -2.14 -9.59 14.66
N GLU A 195 -1.98 -9.68 13.34
CA GLU A 195 -2.51 -10.78 12.54
C GLU A 195 -1.96 -12.14 13.00
N ILE A 196 -0.67 -12.20 13.33
CA ILE A 196 -0.02 -13.42 13.83
C ILE A 196 -0.54 -13.81 15.21
N ILE A 197 -0.71 -12.84 16.12
CA ILE A 197 -1.26 -13.08 17.46
C ILE A 197 -2.68 -13.67 17.31
N THR A 198 -3.53 -13.03 16.51
CA THR A 198 -4.90 -13.50 16.28
C THR A 198 -4.93 -14.90 15.65
N ASN A 199 -4.07 -15.18 14.68
CA ASN A 199 -3.97 -16.51 14.08
C ASN A 199 -3.52 -17.58 15.10
N ALA A 200 -2.59 -17.25 15.99
CA ALA A 200 -2.14 -18.15 17.05
C ALA A 200 -3.26 -18.46 18.06
N GLU A 201 -4.06 -17.45 18.44
CA GLU A 201 -5.23 -17.60 19.31
C GLU A 201 -6.27 -18.55 18.67
N ILE A 202 -6.60 -18.36 17.39
CA ILE A 202 -7.53 -19.23 16.66
C ILE A 202 -7.05 -20.68 16.64
N ILE A 203 -5.76 -20.93 16.41
CA ILE A 203 -5.18 -22.28 16.42
C ILE A 203 -5.27 -22.91 17.82
N SER A 204 -5.00 -22.12 18.86
CA SER A 204 -5.12 -22.57 20.25
C SER A 204 -6.56 -22.99 20.57
N ASP A 205 -7.54 -22.16 20.22
CA ASP A 205 -8.96 -22.44 20.44
C ASP A 205 -9.43 -23.68 19.65
N TYR A 206 -9.00 -23.82 18.40
CA TYR A 206 -9.27 -25.03 17.60
C TYR A 206 -8.71 -26.28 18.28
N ASN A 207 -7.48 -26.23 18.77
CA ASN A 207 -6.85 -27.36 19.45
C ASN A 207 -7.56 -27.70 20.77
N PHE A 208 -8.00 -26.69 21.52
CA PHE A 208 -8.79 -26.86 22.74
C PHE A 208 -10.13 -27.56 22.45
N LEU A 209 -10.89 -27.08 21.47
CA LEU A 209 -12.17 -27.69 21.08
C LEU A 209 -11.99 -29.14 20.61
N LYS A 210 -10.92 -29.41 19.84
CA LYS A 210 -10.60 -30.76 19.38
C LYS A 210 -10.26 -31.73 20.51
N GLN A 211 -9.68 -31.24 21.62
CA GLN A 211 -9.43 -32.06 22.80
C GLN A 211 -10.71 -32.37 23.58
N GLN A 212 -11.69 -31.46 23.62
CA GLN A 212 -12.97 -31.70 24.30
C GLN A 212 -13.92 -32.65 23.55
N LEU A 213 -13.70 -32.82 22.24
CA LEU A 213 -14.49 -33.72 21.38
C LEU A 213 -13.93 -35.15 21.29
N ARG A 214 -12.90 -35.48 22.08
CA ARG A 214 -12.35 -36.83 22.24
C ARG A 214 -12.78 -37.44 23.57
#